data_AF-A0A7Z1GND6-F1
#
_entry.id   AF-A0A7Z1GND6-F1
#
_cell.length_a   1.000
_cell.length_b   1.000
_cell.length_c   1.000
_cell.angle_alpha   90.00
_cell.angle_beta   90.00
_cell.angle_gamma   90.00
#
_symmetry.space_group_name_H-M   'P 1'
#
loop_
_entity.id
_entity.type
_entity.pdbx_description
1 polymer ?
#
loop_
_entity_poly.entity_id
_entity_poly.type
_entity_poly.pdbx_seq_one_letter_code
_entity_poly.pdbx_strand_id
1 'polypeptide(L)'
;MTNIPHIQITEPAVTCSTCAACCCQLEVMLITDTGVPERYIDTDDWGGEVMLRLDDGWCAALDRDTMMCTIYERRPLICREFEMGAPECLTEREGIATAYR
;
A
#
# COMPACT_ATOMS: atom_id res chain seq x y z
N MET A 1 -48.16 8.11 9.57
CA MET A 1 -46.71 8.36 9.43
C MET A 1 -46.33 7.90 8.04
N THR A 2 -46.06 8.83 7.13
CA THR A 2 -45.66 8.50 5.75
C THR A 2 -44.18 8.14 5.77
N ASN A 3 -43.84 6.88 5.49
CA ASN A 3 -42.44 6.45 5.35
C ASN A 3 -41.87 7.03 4.07
N ILE A 4 -40.81 7.84 4.18
CA ILE A 4 -40.04 8.31 3.05
C ILE A 4 -39.13 7.14 2.63
N PRO A 5 -39.17 6.69 1.36
CA PRO A 5 -38.26 5.68 0.89
C PRO A 5 -36.85 6.24 0.86
N HIS A 6 -35.94 5.64 1.64
CA HIS A 6 -34.51 5.93 1.58
C HIS A 6 -33.82 4.97 0.61
N ILE A 7 -33.02 5.53 -0.29
CA ILE A 7 -32.06 4.77 -1.08
C ILE A 7 -30.76 4.73 -0.28
N GLN A 8 -30.34 3.53 0.11
CA GLN A 8 -29.02 3.32 0.71
C GLN A 8 -27.99 3.31 -0.41
N ILE A 9 -27.11 4.31 -0.41
CA ILE A 9 -25.95 4.34 -1.31
C ILE A 9 -24.87 3.53 -0.58
N THR A 10 -24.46 2.41 -1.18
CA THR A 10 -23.40 1.56 -0.64
C THR A 10 -22.07 2.29 -0.77
N GLU A 11 -21.24 2.22 0.27
CA GLU A 11 -19.89 2.76 0.19
C GLU A 11 -19.07 2.02 -0.88
N PRO A 12 -18.23 2.73 -1.65
CA PRO A 12 -17.40 2.11 -2.66
C PRO A 12 -16.42 1.13 -2.01
N ALA A 13 -16.24 -0.04 -2.63
CA ALA A 13 -15.33 -1.05 -2.14
C ALA A 13 -13.89 -0.51 -2.09
N VAL A 14 -13.21 -0.75 -0.97
CA VAL A 14 -11.80 -0.40 -0.79
C VAL A 14 -10.94 -1.34 -1.62
N THR A 15 -10.26 -0.82 -2.64
CA THR A 15 -9.42 -1.60 -3.57
C THR A 15 -8.08 -0.92 -3.83
N CYS A 16 -7.00 -1.68 -3.99
CA CYS A 16 -5.67 -1.10 -4.24
C CYS A 16 -5.62 -0.20 -5.48
N SER A 17 -6.44 -0.46 -6.51
CA SER A 17 -6.53 0.37 -7.71
C SER A 17 -7.06 1.78 -7.46
N THR A 18 -7.58 2.08 -6.27
CA THR A 18 -8.11 3.41 -5.91
C THR A 18 -7.37 4.09 -4.77
N CYS A 19 -6.31 3.49 -4.21
CA CYS A 19 -5.59 4.10 -3.07
C CYS A 19 -4.47 5.06 -3.47
N ALA A 20 -4.14 5.16 -4.76
CA ALA A 20 -2.90 5.78 -5.22
C ALA A 20 -1.69 5.20 -4.46
N ALA A 21 -1.62 3.87 -4.41
CA ALA A 21 -0.54 3.05 -3.83
C ALA A 21 0.00 3.50 -2.45
N CYS A 22 -0.86 3.94 -1.53
CA CYS A 22 -0.44 4.47 -0.22
C CYS A 22 0.57 3.61 0.56
N CYS A 23 0.41 2.29 0.56
CA CYS A 23 1.34 1.39 1.24
C CYS A 23 2.75 1.37 0.62
N CYS A 24 2.91 1.72 -0.65
CA CYS A 24 4.21 1.74 -1.32
C CYS A 24 5.05 2.99 -0.96
N GLN A 25 4.52 3.95 -0.20
CA GLN A 25 5.29 5.06 0.37
C GLN A 25 5.85 4.76 1.77
N LEU A 26 5.44 3.63 2.36
CA LEU A 26 5.91 3.20 3.67
C LEU A 26 7.27 2.50 3.53
N GLU A 27 8.10 2.66 4.55
CA GLU A 27 9.28 1.81 4.69
C GLU A 27 8.85 0.43 5.20
N VAL A 28 9.40 -0.62 4.58
CA VAL A 28 8.98 -2.00 4.85
C VAL A 28 10.21 -2.86 5.07
N MET A 29 10.33 -3.42 6.28
CA MET A 29 11.36 -4.38 6.63
C MET A 29 11.10 -5.77 6.02
N LEU A 30 12.17 -6.45 5.62
CA LEU A 30 12.15 -7.83 5.17
C LEU A 30 12.50 -8.77 6.32
N ILE A 31 11.47 -9.12 7.10
CA ILE A 31 11.63 -9.92 8.33
C ILE A 31 11.78 -11.43 8.11
N THR A 32 11.53 -11.91 6.89
CA THR A 32 11.60 -13.34 6.51
C THR A 32 12.06 -13.47 5.06
N ASP A 33 12.45 -14.68 4.65
CA ASP A 33 12.70 -14.98 3.25
C ASP A 33 11.36 -14.96 2.48
N THR A 34 11.15 -13.89 1.73
CA THR A 34 9.81 -13.50 1.24
C THR A 34 9.60 -13.81 -0.23
N GLY A 35 10.66 -14.13 -0.97
CA GLY A 35 10.66 -14.27 -2.43
C GLY A 35 10.72 -12.94 -3.18
N VAL A 36 11.01 -11.83 -2.48
CA VAL A 36 11.25 -10.52 -3.10
C VAL A 36 12.53 -10.60 -3.95
N PRO A 37 12.50 -10.22 -5.24
CA PRO A 37 13.71 -10.16 -6.07
C PRO A 37 14.75 -9.20 -5.50
N GLU A 38 16.03 -9.61 -5.47
CA GLU A 38 17.16 -8.83 -4.92
C GLU A 38 17.21 -7.37 -5.41
N ARG A 39 16.85 -7.11 -6.67
CA ARG A 39 16.81 -5.74 -7.23
C ARG A 39 15.82 -4.79 -6.55
N TYR A 40 14.93 -5.29 -5.69
CA TYR A 40 13.97 -4.50 -4.92
C TYR A 40 14.32 -4.47 -3.43
N ILE A 41 15.49 -4.95 -3.06
CA ILE A 41 15.97 -4.99 -1.67
C ILE A 41 17.06 -3.93 -1.51
N ASP A 42 17.03 -3.26 -0.37
CA ASP A 42 18.07 -2.36 0.10
C ASP A 42 18.47 -2.72 1.53
N THR A 43 19.56 -2.17 2.03
CA THR A 43 20.02 -2.35 3.40
C THR A 43 20.00 -1.01 4.13
N ASP A 44 19.29 -0.97 5.27
CA ASP A 44 19.22 0.23 6.11
C ASP A 44 20.55 0.52 6.85
N ASP A 45 20.61 1.66 7.53
CA ASP A 45 21.79 2.11 8.29
C ASP A 45 22.20 1.15 9.44
N TRP A 46 21.32 0.23 9.82
CA TRP A 46 21.53 -0.74 10.89
C TRP A 46 21.83 -2.15 10.36
N GLY A 47 21.92 -2.32 9.04
CA GLY A 47 22.20 -3.60 8.39
C GLY A 47 20.96 -4.48 8.19
N GLY A 48 19.76 -3.95 8.39
CA GLY A 48 18.50 -4.63 8.13
C GLY A 48 18.10 -4.55 6.66
N GLU A 49 17.53 -5.63 6.12
CA GLU A 49 16.99 -5.62 4.76
C GLU A 49 15.62 -4.94 4.73
N VAL A 50 15.44 -4.03 3.78
CA VAL A 50 14.21 -3.26 3.56
C VAL A 50 13.83 -3.29 2.08
N MET A 51 12.57 -2.97 1.77
CA MET A 51 12.19 -2.69 0.39
C MET A 51 12.91 -1.44 -0.11
N LEU A 52 13.60 -1.56 -1.25
CA LEU A 52 14.26 -0.44 -1.92
C LEU A 52 13.26 0.67 -2.23
N ARG A 53 13.60 1.90 -1.84
CA ARG A 53 12.87 3.12 -2.18
C ARG A 53 13.68 3.95 -3.16
N LEU A 54 12.98 4.52 -4.14
CA LEU A 54 13.56 5.45 -5.10
C LEU A 54 13.56 6.88 -4.54
N ASP A 55 14.25 7.80 -5.22
CA ASP A 55 14.40 9.20 -4.82
C ASP A 55 13.08 9.96 -4.66
N ASP A 56 12.00 9.46 -5.28
CA ASP A 56 10.65 10.02 -5.15
C ASP A 56 9.90 9.53 -3.89
N GLY A 57 10.55 8.72 -3.06
CA GLY A 57 10.01 8.22 -1.80
C GLY A 57 9.13 6.99 -1.95
N TRP A 58 9.07 6.36 -3.11
CA TRP A 58 8.23 5.17 -3.30
C TRP A 58 9.05 3.89 -3.48
N CYS A 59 8.44 2.78 -3.10
CA CYS A 59 8.97 1.45 -3.34
C CYS A 59 9.29 1.22 -4.83
N ALA A 60 10.47 0.68 -5.11
CA ALA A 60 10.97 0.40 -6.46
C ALA A 60 10.11 -0.60 -7.27
N ALA A 61 9.26 -1.38 -6.61
CA ALA A 61 8.37 -2.34 -7.26
C ALA A 61 7.02 -1.75 -7.71
N LEU A 62 6.79 -0.45 -7.51
CA LEU A 62 5.56 0.21 -7.92
C LEU A 62 5.52 0.51 -9.42
N ASP A 63 4.42 0.15 -10.08
CA ASP A 63 4.05 0.65 -11.39
C ASP A 63 3.46 2.06 -11.27
N ARG A 64 4.04 3.03 -12.00
CA ARG A 64 3.63 4.45 -11.96
C ARG A 64 2.45 4.77 -12.85
N ASP A 65 2.20 3.95 -13.86
CA ASP A 65 1.06 4.15 -14.75
C ASP A 65 -0.21 3.62 -14.09
N THR A 66 -0.13 2.49 -13.40
CA THR A 66 -1.30 1.86 -12.78
C THR A 66 -1.43 2.11 -11.29
N MET A 67 -0.38 2.62 -10.63
CA MET A 67 -0.29 2.72 -9.17
C MET A 67 -0.57 1.38 -8.47
N MET A 68 0.00 0.29 -9.01
CA MET A 68 -0.13 -1.06 -8.44
C MET A 68 1.24 -1.73 -8.28
N CYS A 69 1.35 -2.64 -7.32
CA CYS A 69 2.58 -3.38 -7.08
C CYS A 69 2.82 -4.40 -8.21
N THR A 70 3.97 -4.31 -8.89
CA THR A 70 4.37 -5.24 -9.96
C THR A 70 4.76 -6.63 -9.45
N ILE A 71 5.00 -6.76 -8.14
CA ILE A 71 5.38 -8.01 -7.48
C ILE A 71 4.29 -8.51 -6.51
N TYR A 72 3.01 -8.24 -6.77
CA TYR A 72 1.91 -8.50 -5.82
C TYR A 72 1.91 -9.92 -5.22
N GLU A 73 2.25 -10.94 -6.00
CA GLU A 73 2.33 -12.35 -5.56
C GLU A 73 3.60 -12.66 -4.74
N ARG A 74 4.67 -11.86 -4.93
CA ARG A 74 5.97 -12.00 -4.27
C ARG A 74 6.24 -10.89 -3.25
N ARG A 75 5.18 -10.23 -2.78
CA ARG A 75 5.26 -9.16 -1.78
C ARG A 75 5.94 -9.66 -0.50
N PRO A 76 6.66 -8.78 0.21
CA PRO A 76 7.18 -9.12 1.52
C PRO A 76 6.07 -9.43 2.51
N LEU A 77 6.39 -10.12 3.60
CA LEU A 77 5.42 -10.59 4.59
C LEU A 77 4.57 -9.44 5.13
N ILE A 78 5.21 -8.33 5.53
CA ILE A 78 4.54 -7.12 6.02
C ILE A 78 3.50 -6.61 5.00
N CYS A 79 3.86 -6.54 3.71
CA CYS A 79 2.92 -6.11 2.66
C CYS A 79 1.79 -7.12 2.38
N ARG A 80 1.93 -8.40 2.76
CA ARG A 80 0.87 -9.42 2.67
C ARG A 80 -0.09 -9.33 3.85
N GLU A 81 0.44 -9.05 5.03
CA GLU A 81 -0.34 -8.88 6.27
C GLU A 81 -1.03 -7.52 6.34
N PHE A 82 -0.56 -6.52 5.58
CA PHE A 82 -1.26 -5.27 5.39
C PHE A 82 -2.55 -5.48 4.59
N GLU A 83 -3.64 -5.75 5.32
CA GLU A 83 -4.93 -6.13 4.74
C GLU A 83 -5.66 -4.94 4.10
N MET A 84 -6.16 -5.16 2.89
CA MET A 84 -6.91 -4.16 2.13
C MET A 84 -8.23 -3.84 2.83
N GLY A 85 -8.41 -2.58 3.23
CA GLY A 85 -9.60 -2.12 3.94
C GLY A 85 -9.57 -2.32 5.46
N ALA A 86 -8.48 -2.88 6.00
CA ALA A 86 -8.23 -2.87 7.43
C ALA A 86 -7.97 -1.43 7.96
N PRO A 87 -8.08 -1.19 9.28
CA PRO A 87 -7.89 0.14 9.88
C PRO A 87 -6.58 0.83 9.48
N GLU A 88 -5.49 0.07 9.35
CA GLU A 88 -4.19 0.57 8.92
C GLU A 88 -4.24 1.03 7.45
N CYS A 89 -4.87 0.27 6.57
CA CYS A 89 -5.09 0.66 5.17
C CYS A 89 -5.91 1.94 5.04
N LEU A 90 -6.95 2.10 5.86
CA LEU A 90 -7.79 3.30 5.86
C LEU A 90 -7.02 4.52 6.37
N THR A 91 -6.24 4.35 7.44
CA THR A 91 -5.41 5.43 8.00
C THR A 91 -4.41 5.96 6.97
N GLU A 92 -3.70 5.09 6.26
CA GLU A 92 -2.75 5.50 5.24
C GLU A 92 -3.41 6.19 4.04
N ARG A 93 -4.62 5.76 3.66
CA ARG A 93 -5.41 6.42 2.61
C ARG A 93 -5.79 7.85 2.98
N GLU A 94 -6.18 8.07 4.23
CA GLU A 94 -6.48 9.41 4.73
C GLU A 94 -5.25 10.32 4.68
N GLY A 95 -4.08 9.80 5.06
CA GLY A 95 -2.81 10.53 4.97
C GLY A 95 -2.53 11.06 3.56
N ILE A 96 -2.63 10.20 2.54
CA ILE A 96 -2.44 10.62 1.14
C ILE A 96 -3.49 11.61 0.67
N ALA A 97 -4.75 11.44 1.05
CA ALA A 97 -5.81 12.38 0.68
C ALA A 97 -5.57 13.79 1.22
N THR A 98 -4.82 13.92 2.33
CA THR A 98 -4.43 15.22 2.88
C THR A 98 -3.16 15.80 2.29
N ALA A 99 -2.30 15.00 1.63
CA ALA A 99 -1.05 15.48 1.04
C ALA A 99 -1.24 16.44 -0.15
N TYR A 100 -2.43 16.45 -0.76
CA TYR A 100 -2.78 17.31 -1.90
C TYR A 100 -3.77 18.43 -1.55
N ARG A 101 -3.98 18.70 -0.26
CA ARG A 101 -4.89 19.75 0.22
C ARG A 101 -4.13 21.02 0.56
#